data_AF-A0A160T1H3-F1
#
_entry.id   AF-A0A160T1H3-F1
#
_cell.length_a   1.000
_cell.length_b   1.000
_cell.length_c   1.000
_cell.angle_alpha   90.00
_cell.angle_beta   90.00
_cell.angle_gamma   90.00
#
_symmetry.space_group_name_H-M   'P 1'
#
loop_
_entity.id
_entity.type
_entity.pdbx_description
1 polymer ?
#
loop_
_entity_poly.entity_id
_entity_poly.type
_entity_poly.pdbx_seq_one_letter_code
_entity_poly.pdbx_strand_id
1 'polypeptide(L)'
;MERATFEGHFYETYYFANIVRNVLHDQISYLRLLDNFYGADPDFEFAQPFPKYSAFHKFIEFLVTEIINDEVFEIELDVRQDTFERYSHMPIAMNDLRPTSLPIEKALIYYNIEHTSFVDWLKNLNKEFLDADDNDVSDYYDELTLEGPFETLVESAVREVFFILFQNRGLMLLFNEMMAGLIFGLGADTLEGECDSFFAKPGVLKRAHIPRWVQRAVYFRDRGLCVICQRDLSGIINISSIEHYDHIVPLAQGGLNDVSNIQLLCQDCNLKKRNNNAQTSSLYEAWYPMND
;
A
#
# COMPACT_ATOMS: atom_id res chain seq x y z
N MET A 1 5.23 22.03 16.56
CA MET A 1 5.01 20.65 16.09
C MET A 1 5.70 20.55 14.75
N GLU A 2 6.72 19.70 14.65
CA GLU A 2 7.48 19.51 13.41
C GLU A 2 6.56 18.95 12.33
N ARG A 3 6.72 19.43 11.09
CA ARG A 3 5.92 18.95 9.96
C ARG A 3 6.44 17.57 9.61
N ALA A 4 5.59 16.54 9.69
CA ALA A 4 5.94 15.23 9.17
C ALA A 4 6.15 15.36 7.65
N THR A 5 7.36 15.05 7.19
CA THR A 5 7.76 15.03 5.78
C THR A 5 8.37 13.68 5.48
N PHE A 6 8.25 13.23 4.24
CA PHE A 6 8.99 12.09 3.74
C PHE A 6 9.62 12.45 2.40
N GLU A 7 10.75 11.84 2.09
CA GLU A 7 11.41 11.96 0.80
C GLU A 7 10.95 10.79 -0.08
N GLY A 8 10.42 11.12 -1.26
CA GLY A 8 9.99 10.15 -2.26
C GLY A 8 11.00 10.10 -3.40
N HIS A 9 11.63 8.95 -3.59
CA HIS A 9 12.58 8.67 -4.64
C HIS A 9 11.91 7.96 -5.84
N PHE A 10 10.75 7.34 -5.65
CA PHE A 10 9.88 6.81 -6.69
C PHE A 10 10.48 5.63 -7.51
N TYR A 11 11.21 4.71 -6.88
CA TYR A 11 11.73 3.51 -7.56
C TYR A 11 10.59 2.53 -7.84
N GLU A 12 10.27 2.31 -9.11
CA GLU A 12 9.21 1.38 -9.58
C GLU A 12 7.82 1.60 -8.94
N THR A 13 7.61 2.71 -8.24
CA THR A 13 6.39 3.04 -7.51
C THR A 13 5.16 3.04 -8.42
N TYR A 14 5.29 3.47 -9.67
CA TYR A 14 4.21 3.44 -10.64
C TYR A 14 3.88 2.03 -11.15
N TYR A 15 4.87 1.14 -11.18
CA TYR A 15 4.67 -0.28 -11.49
C TYR A 15 3.88 -0.96 -10.36
N PHE A 16 4.31 -0.78 -9.10
CA PHE A 16 3.56 -1.25 -7.94
C PHE A 16 2.15 -0.66 -7.88
N ALA A 17 2.01 0.64 -8.12
CA ALA A 17 0.70 1.31 -8.14
C ALA A 17 -0.23 0.74 -9.23
N ASN A 18 0.32 0.38 -10.38
CA ASN A 18 -0.43 -0.28 -11.45
C ASN A 18 -0.86 -1.69 -11.07
N ILE A 19 -0.04 -2.44 -10.33
CA ILE A 19 -0.43 -3.76 -9.82
C ILE A 19 -1.56 -3.67 -8.81
N VAL A 20 -1.43 -2.78 -7.82
CA VAL A 20 -2.51 -2.49 -6.85
C VAL A 20 -3.82 -2.17 -7.58
N ARG A 21 -3.74 -1.32 -8.61
CA ARG A 21 -4.90 -1.00 -9.47
C ARG A 21 -5.46 -2.25 -10.15
N ASN A 22 -4.64 -3.07 -10.78
CA ASN A 22 -5.09 -4.23 -11.54
C ASN A 22 -5.75 -5.27 -10.63
N VAL A 23 -5.16 -5.55 -9.46
CA VAL A 23 -5.73 -6.47 -8.47
C VAL A 23 -7.10 -5.98 -7.99
N LEU A 24 -7.23 -4.68 -7.69
CA LEU A 24 -8.51 -4.12 -7.22
C LEU A 24 -9.60 -4.07 -8.29
N HIS A 25 -9.24 -3.94 -9.56
CA HIS A 25 -10.18 -3.93 -10.67
C HIS A 25 -10.60 -5.32 -11.15
N ASP A 26 -9.74 -6.34 -10.98
CA ASP A 26 -9.98 -7.71 -11.44
C ASP A 26 -9.76 -8.75 -10.34
N GLN A 27 -10.41 -8.55 -9.20
CA GLN A 27 -10.24 -9.37 -8.00
C GLN A 27 -10.46 -10.88 -8.25
N ILE A 28 -11.29 -11.25 -9.24
CA ILE A 28 -11.58 -12.64 -9.59
C ILE A 28 -10.32 -13.34 -10.15
N SER A 29 -9.57 -12.66 -11.01
CA SER A 29 -8.33 -13.21 -11.57
C SER A 29 -7.24 -13.39 -10.51
N TYR A 30 -7.33 -12.66 -9.39
CA TYR A 30 -6.35 -12.66 -8.31
C TYR A 30 -6.85 -13.34 -7.01
N LEU A 31 -7.89 -14.18 -7.08
CA LEU A 31 -8.49 -14.80 -5.87
C LEU A 31 -7.46 -15.53 -5.00
N ARG A 32 -6.54 -16.29 -5.60
CA ARG A 32 -5.50 -17.01 -4.86
C ARG A 32 -4.53 -16.07 -4.13
N LEU A 33 -4.15 -14.98 -4.79
CA LEU A 33 -3.30 -13.95 -4.20
C LEU A 33 -4.03 -13.24 -3.04
N LEU A 34 -5.31 -12.93 -3.23
CA LEU A 34 -6.13 -12.28 -2.20
C LEU A 34 -6.41 -13.20 -1.00
N ASP A 35 -6.53 -14.51 -1.21
CA ASP A 35 -6.65 -15.50 -0.13
C ASP A 35 -5.45 -15.46 0.82
N ASN A 36 -4.23 -15.34 0.26
CA ASN A 36 -3.01 -15.15 1.06
C ASN A 36 -3.04 -13.84 1.87
N PHE A 37 -3.55 -12.75 1.28
CA PHE A 37 -3.65 -11.45 1.95
C PHE A 37 -4.60 -11.49 3.16
N TYR A 38 -5.73 -12.19 3.05
CA TYR A 38 -6.67 -12.30 4.16
C TYR A 38 -6.11 -13.14 5.31
N GLY A 39 -5.20 -14.06 5.02
CA GLY A 39 -4.54 -14.88 6.03
C GLY A 39 -5.50 -15.78 6.81
N ALA A 40 -5.01 -16.38 7.89
CA ALA A 40 -5.78 -17.33 8.71
C ALA A 40 -6.63 -16.68 9.81
N ASP A 41 -6.31 -15.45 10.23
CA ASP A 41 -7.02 -14.72 11.30
C ASP A 41 -7.10 -13.20 11.04
N PRO A 42 -7.89 -12.78 10.03
CA PRO A 42 -8.07 -11.35 9.67
C PRO A 42 -8.86 -10.53 10.70
N ASP A 43 -9.45 -11.19 11.71
CA ASP A 43 -10.54 -10.63 12.51
C ASP A 43 -10.07 -9.48 13.41
N PHE A 44 -8.85 -9.57 13.95
CA PHE A 44 -8.32 -8.56 14.88
C PHE A 44 -7.68 -7.37 14.17
N GLU A 45 -6.96 -7.63 13.08
CA GLU A 45 -6.04 -6.65 12.50
C GLU A 45 -6.72 -5.53 11.72
N PHE A 46 -7.84 -5.85 11.05
CA PHE A 46 -8.60 -4.90 10.24
C PHE A 46 -9.80 -4.29 11.00
N ALA A 47 -10.20 -4.88 12.12
CA ALA A 47 -11.28 -4.37 12.97
C ALA A 47 -10.85 -3.17 13.83
N GLN A 48 -9.54 -3.00 14.08
CA GLN A 48 -9.02 -1.92 14.89
C GLN A 48 -9.38 -0.54 14.29
N PRO A 49 -9.92 0.39 15.10
CA PRO A 49 -10.30 1.70 14.59
C PRO A 49 -9.12 2.65 14.39
N PHE A 50 -8.96 3.12 13.16
CA PHE A 50 -8.03 4.16 12.70
C PHE A 50 -6.57 3.90 13.10
N PRO A 51 -5.99 2.75 12.72
CA PRO A 51 -4.55 2.53 12.86
C PRO A 51 -3.78 3.54 12.00
N LYS A 52 -2.56 3.88 12.43
CA LYS A 52 -1.68 4.78 11.68
C LYS A 52 -1.21 4.13 10.38
N TYR A 53 -0.83 2.86 10.49
CA TYR A 53 -0.57 2.00 9.36
C TYR A 53 -1.89 1.36 8.94
N SER A 54 -2.48 1.94 7.89
CA SER A 54 -3.87 1.68 7.52
C SER A 54 -4.03 0.31 6.86
N ALA A 55 -5.26 -0.21 6.76
CA ALA A 55 -5.52 -1.44 6.04
C ALA A 55 -5.00 -1.40 4.58
N PHE A 56 -5.07 -0.22 3.96
CA PHE A 56 -4.53 0.02 2.61
C PHE A 56 -2.99 -0.01 2.56
N HIS A 57 -2.29 0.40 3.62
CA HIS A 57 -0.83 0.23 3.69
C HIS A 57 -0.46 -1.25 3.70
N LYS A 58 -1.13 -2.04 4.55
CA LYS A 58 -0.92 -3.50 4.63
C LYS A 58 -1.18 -4.19 3.30
N PHE A 59 -2.21 -3.76 2.57
CA PHE A 59 -2.51 -4.30 1.25
C PHE A 59 -1.41 -3.97 0.23
N ILE A 60 -0.88 -2.74 0.25
CA ILE A 60 0.24 -2.36 -0.62
C ILE A 60 1.49 -3.16 -0.24
N GLU A 61 1.80 -3.24 1.05
CA GLU A 61 2.94 -3.99 1.59
C GLU A 61 2.90 -5.44 1.17
N PHE A 62 1.77 -6.12 1.38
CA PHE A 62 1.56 -7.48 0.93
C PHE A 62 1.89 -7.64 -0.56
N LEU A 63 1.33 -6.79 -1.43
CA LEU A 63 1.57 -6.89 -2.86
C LEU A 63 3.04 -6.61 -3.23
N VAL A 64 3.65 -5.59 -2.64
CA VAL A 64 5.07 -5.25 -2.87
C VAL A 64 5.96 -6.42 -2.45
N THR A 65 5.73 -6.99 -1.27
CA THR A 65 6.48 -8.14 -0.76
C THR A 65 6.31 -9.37 -1.65
N GLU A 66 5.09 -9.71 -2.07
CA GLU A 66 4.85 -10.85 -2.99
C GLU A 66 5.58 -10.66 -4.32
N ILE A 67 5.57 -9.45 -4.90
CA ILE A 67 6.26 -9.18 -6.15
C ILE A 67 7.78 -9.30 -6.00
N ILE A 68 8.35 -8.72 -4.95
CA ILE A 68 9.79 -8.81 -4.71
C ILE A 68 10.19 -10.27 -4.46
N ASN A 69 9.37 -11.03 -3.74
CA ASN A 69 9.60 -12.46 -3.50
C ASN A 69 9.52 -13.27 -4.80
N ASP A 70 8.52 -13.03 -5.64
CA ASP A 70 8.39 -13.67 -6.95
C ASP A 70 9.62 -13.37 -7.83
N GLU A 71 10.14 -12.14 -7.82
CA GLU A 71 11.38 -11.81 -8.52
C GLU A 71 12.57 -12.66 -8.05
N VAL A 72 12.64 -13.05 -6.77
CA VAL A 72 13.71 -13.92 -6.26
C VAL A 72 13.66 -15.28 -6.93
N PHE A 73 12.47 -15.88 -7.00
CA PHE A 73 12.26 -17.20 -7.58
C PHE A 73 12.43 -17.21 -9.10
N GLU A 74 12.26 -16.07 -9.77
CA GLU A 74 12.42 -15.91 -11.22
C GLU A 74 13.83 -15.44 -11.64
N ILE A 75 14.78 -15.29 -10.71
CA ILE A 75 16.16 -14.90 -11.06
C ILE A 75 16.82 -15.98 -11.95
N GLU A 76 17.14 -15.61 -13.19
CA GLU A 76 17.99 -16.41 -14.08
C GLU A 76 19.47 -16.25 -13.73
N LEU A 77 19.91 -16.90 -12.63
CA LEU A 77 21.29 -16.79 -12.13
C LEU A 77 22.32 -17.32 -13.14
N ASP A 78 22.01 -18.40 -13.83
CA ASP A 78 22.84 -19.01 -14.86
C ASP A 78 23.11 -18.05 -16.04
N VAL A 79 22.07 -17.34 -16.49
CA VAL A 79 22.18 -16.31 -17.54
C VAL A 79 23.07 -15.16 -17.07
N ARG A 80 22.95 -14.75 -15.80
CA ARG A 80 23.80 -13.71 -15.20
C ARG A 80 25.26 -14.15 -15.10
N GLN A 81 25.52 -15.40 -14.72
CA GLN A 81 26.86 -15.99 -14.64
C GLN A 81 27.52 -16.11 -16.02
N ASP A 82 26.82 -16.66 -17.02
CA ASP A 82 27.31 -16.73 -18.41
C ASP A 82 27.60 -15.32 -18.98
N THR A 83 26.75 -14.34 -18.67
CA THR A 83 26.99 -12.94 -19.00
C THR A 83 28.25 -12.42 -18.31
N PHE A 84 28.45 -12.72 -17.02
CA PHE A 84 29.63 -12.29 -16.28
C PHE A 84 30.92 -12.85 -16.89
N GLU A 85 30.96 -14.14 -17.21
CA GLU A 85 32.13 -14.80 -17.82
C GLU A 85 32.48 -14.20 -19.17
N ARG A 86 31.47 -13.99 -20.04
CA ARG A 86 31.63 -13.39 -21.37
C ARG A 86 32.22 -11.98 -21.33
N TYR A 87 31.95 -11.24 -20.25
CA TYR A 87 32.38 -9.86 -20.06
C TYR A 87 33.49 -9.69 -19.03
N SER A 88 34.17 -10.78 -18.63
CA SER A 88 35.29 -10.79 -17.67
C SER A 88 36.46 -9.85 -18.04
N HIS A 89 36.54 -9.41 -19.30
CA HIS A 89 37.53 -8.47 -19.80
C HIS A 89 37.03 -7.01 -19.97
N MET A 90 35.83 -6.67 -19.49
CA MET A 90 35.31 -5.30 -19.58
C MET A 90 36.10 -4.30 -18.73
N PRO A 91 36.23 -3.03 -19.17
CA PRO A 91 36.85 -1.97 -18.39
C PRO A 91 36.15 -1.72 -17.04
N ILE A 92 36.94 -1.44 -16.00
CA ILE A 92 36.48 -1.14 -14.62
C ILE A 92 35.44 -0.01 -14.57
N ALA A 93 35.47 0.92 -15.54
CA ALA A 93 34.53 2.04 -15.65
C ALA A 93 33.07 1.63 -15.94
N MET A 94 32.78 0.35 -16.16
CA MET A 94 31.43 -0.21 -16.34
C MET A 94 31.03 -1.18 -15.22
N ASN A 95 31.68 -1.11 -14.05
CA ASN A 95 31.39 -2.02 -12.92
C ASN A 95 29.93 -2.01 -12.46
N ASP A 96 29.25 -0.86 -12.54
CA ASP A 96 27.83 -0.73 -12.17
C ASP A 96 26.88 -1.48 -13.12
N LEU A 97 27.39 -1.91 -14.29
CA LEU A 97 26.69 -2.75 -15.27
C LEU A 97 27.04 -4.24 -15.12
N ARG A 98 27.80 -4.64 -14.09
CA ARG A 98 28.10 -6.05 -13.88
C ARG A 98 26.80 -6.81 -13.55
N PRO A 99 26.58 -7.98 -14.19
CA PRO A 99 25.38 -8.80 -13.97
C PRO A 99 25.30 -9.43 -12.57
N THR A 100 26.30 -9.15 -11.71
CA THR A 100 26.42 -9.66 -10.35
C THR A 100 25.46 -8.98 -9.37
N SER A 101 24.95 -7.78 -9.68
CA SER A 101 23.98 -7.08 -8.83
C SER A 101 22.57 -7.62 -9.05
N LEU A 102 21.96 -8.16 -8.00
CA LEU A 102 20.60 -8.70 -8.00
C LEU A 102 19.54 -7.59 -8.14
N PRO A 103 18.30 -7.90 -8.57
CA PRO A 103 17.26 -6.88 -8.74
C PRO A 103 16.99 -6.08 -7.45
N ILE A 104 16.93 -6.76 -6.30
CA ILE A 104 16.74 -6.10 -4.99
C ILE A 104 17.88 -5.13 -4.66
N GLU A 105 19.13 -5.47 -4.97
CA GLU A 105 20.28 -4.59 -4.72
C GLU A 105 20.16 -3.29 -5.52
N LYS A 106 19.62 -3.34 -6.75
CA LYS A 106 19.37 -2.11 -7.53
C LYS A 106 18.40 -1.18 -6.81
N ALA A 107 17.35 -1.75 -6.22
CA ALA A 107 16.39 -0.99 -5.43
C ALA A 107 17.05 -0.43 -4.15
N LEU A 108 17.79 -1.25 -3.40
CA LEU A 108 18.51 -0.84 -2.19
C LEU A 108 19.52 0.29 -2.47
N ILE A 109 20.31 0.17 -3.54
CA ILE A 109 21.27 1.19 -3.99
C ILE A 109 20.53 2.47 -4.37
N TYR A 110 19.41 2.38 -5.09
CA TYR A 110 18.64 3.55 -5.51
C TYR A 110 18.09 4.34 -4.32
N TYR A 111 17.60 3.65 -3.28
CA TYR A 111 17.14 4.28 -2.05
C TYR A 111 18.28 4.65 -1.08
N ASN A 112 19.54 4.36 -1.43
CA ASN A 112 20.71 4.55 -0.57
C ASN A 112 20.55 3.85 0.79
N ILE A 113 20.02 2.62 0.78
CA ILE A 113 19.88 1.75 1.95
C ILE A 113 21.19 1.00 2.14
N GLU A 114 21.77 1.07 3.33
CA GLU A 114 22.99 0.34 3.68
C GLU A 114 22.70 -1.17 3.70
N HIS A 115 23.52 -1.95 2.98
CA HIS A 115 23.40 -3.40 2.89
C HIS A 115 24.74 -4.01 2.48
N THR A 116 24.93 -5.29 2.81
CA THR A 116 26.03 -6.09 2.27
C THR A 116 25.66 -6.53 0.85
N SER A 117 26.54 -6.28 -0.13
CA SER A 117 26.28 -6.73 -1.51
C SER A 117 26.27 -8.26 -1.61
N PHE A 118 25.52 -8.83 -2.56
CA PHE A 118 25.45 -10.28 -2.74
C PHE A 118 26.85 -10.91 -2.93
N VAL A 119 27.70 -10.24 -3.71
CA VAL A 119 29.09 -10.68 -3.96
C VAL A 119 29.93 -10.63 -2.69
N ASP A 120 29.78 -9.60 -1.85
CA ASP A 120 30.55 -9.52 -0.61
C ASP A 120 30.01 -10.47 0.47
N TRP A 121 28.70 -10.72 0.48
CA TRP A 121 28.07 -11.74 1.30
C TRP A 121 28.59 -13.15 0.94
N LEU A 122 28.66 -13.48 -0.35
CA LEU A 122 29.27 -14.73 -0.83
C LEU A 122 30.74 -14.87 -0.40
N LYS A 123 31.53 -13.79 -0.47
CA LYS A 123 32.92 -13.80 -0.01
C LYS A 123 33.04 -14.13 1.48
N ASN A 124 32.10 -13.67 2.31
CA ASN A 124 32.09 -14.01 3.73
C ASN A 124 31.86 -15.53 3.96
N LEU A 125 31.20 -16.19 3.01
CA LEU A 125 31.04 -17.65 2.96
C LEU A 125 32.21 -18.38 2.28
N ASN A 126 33.24 -17.65 1.82
CA ASN A 126 34.34 -18.13 0.98
C ASN A 126 33.85 -18.75 -0.34
N LYS A 127 32.80 -18.15 -0.94
CA LYS A 127 32.21 -18.55 -2.22
C LYS A 127 32.36 -17.43 -3.25
N GLU A 128 32.58 -17.79 -4.51
CA GLU A 128 32.64 -16.84 -5.63
C GLU A 128 31.29 -16.77 -6.36
N PHE A 129 31.01 -15.67 -7.05
CA PHE A 129 29.75 -15.47 -7.78
C PHE A 129 29.44 -16.56 -8.82
N LEU A 130 30.47 -17.10 -9.47
CA LEU A 130 30.33 -18.17 -10.47
C LEU A 130 30.00 -19.54 -9.87
N ASP A 131 30.24 -19.72 -8.57
CA ASP A 131 29.92 -20.95 -7.86
C ASP A 131 28.55 -20.87 -7.16
N ALA A 132 27.90 -19.70 -7.19
CA ALA A 132 26.60 -19.47 -6.57
C ALA A 132 25.48 -20.26 -7.28
N ASP A 133 24.50 -20.69 -6.49
CA ASP A 133 23.29 -21.36 -6.90
C ASP A 133 22.04 -20.63 -6.33
N ASP A 134 20.86 -21.09 -6.73
CA ASP A 134 19.59 -20.45 -6.36
C ASP A 134 19.34 -20.46 -4.84
N ASN A 135 19.92 -21.41 -4.10
CA ASN A 135 19.78 -21.40 -2.63
C ASN A 135 20.61 -20.27 -2.02
N ASP A 136 21.79 -19.95 -2.56
CA ASP A 136 22.56 -18.80 -2.06
C ASP A 136 21.81 -17.48 -2.28
N VAL A 137 21.06 -17.37 -3.39
CA VAL A 137 20.20 -16.21 -3.66
C VAL A 137 19.09 -16.14 -2.62
N SER A 138 18.39 -17.26 -2.36
CA SER A 138 17.36 -17.31 -1.31
C SER A 138 17.92 -16.96 0.07
N ASP A 139 19.04 -17.57 0.45
CA ASP A 139 19.70 -17.35 1.74
C ASP A 139 20.15 -15.89 1.90
N TYR A 140 20.59 -15.24 0.81
CA TYR A 140 20.94 -13.82 0.83
C TYR A 140 19.72 -12.92 1.04
N TYR A 141 18.57 -13.24 0.44
CA TYR A 141 17.32 -12.51 0.69
C TYR A 141 16.81 -12.70 2.12
N ASP A 142 16.97 -13.90 2.68
CA ASP A 142 16.69 -14.16 4.09
C ASP A 142 17.59 -13.31 5.01
N GLU A 143 18.89 -13.16 4.67
CA GLU A 143 19.81 -12.29 5.38
C GLU A 143 19.38 -10.81 5.31
N LEU A 144 19.03 -10.31 4.12
CA LEU A 144 18.52 -8.94 3.95
C LEU A 144 17.23 -8.69 4.75
N THR A 145 16.43 -9.72 4.96
CA THR A 145 15.24 -9.67 5.81
C THR A 145 15.61 -9.64 7.28
N LEU A 146 16.55 -10.49 7.69
CA LEU A 146 17.04 -10.58 9.08
C LEU A 146 17.75 -9.30 9.54
N GLU A 147 18.58 -8.71 8.67
CA GLU A 147 19.35 -7.50 8.97
C GLU A 147 18.50 -6.22 8.89
N GLY A 148 17.35 -6.25 8.20
CA GLY A 148 16.42 -5.13 8.06
C GLY A 148 16.45 -4.29 6.76
N PRO A 149 17.45 -4.37 5.85
CA PRO A 149 17.38 -3.66 4.57
C PRO A 149 16.12 -3.93 3.75
N PHE A 150 15.65 -5.18 3.75
CA PHE A 150 14.42 -5.57 3.04
C PHE A 150 13.19 -4.83 3.59
N GLU A 151 13.01 -4.80 4.91
CA GLU A 151 11.90 -4.09 5.56
C GLU A 151 11.96 -2.59 5.22
N THR A 152 13.15 -1.99 5.29
CA THR A 152 13.35 -0.57 4.95
C THR A 152 12.99 -0.25 3.49
N LEU A 153 13.31 -1.17 2.57
CA LEU A 153 12.94 -1.05 1.16
C LEU A 153 11.42 -1.11 0.98
N VAL A 154 10.77 -2.11 1.57
CA VAL A 154 9.32 -2.30 1.50
C VAL A 154 8.59 -1.09 2.09
N GLU A 155 8.99 -0.61 3.27
CA GLU A 155 8.43 0.59 3.89
C GLU A 155 8.53 1.82 2.98
N SER A 156 9.68 1.99 2.31
CA SER A 156 9.90 3.10 1.38
C SER A 156 8.97 3.01 0.17
N ALA A 157 8.85 1.82 -0.44
CA ALA A 157 7.94 1.58 -1.55
C ALA A 157 6.47 1.79 -1.15
N VAL A 158 6.04 1.21 -0.02
CA VAL A 158 4.67 1.35 0.50
C VAL A 158 4.30 2.81 0.71
N ARG A 159 5.19 3.58 1.34
CA ARG A 159 4.96 5.01 1.62
C ARG A 159 4.72 5.81 0.35
N GLU A 160 5.49 5.55 -0.69
CA GLU A 160 5.37 6.25 -1.98
C GLU A 160 4.14 5.81 -2.78
N VAL A 161 3.86 4.50 -2.83
CA VAL A 161 2.67 3.96 -3.50
C VAL A 161 1.41 4.47 -2.81
N PHE A 162 1.38 4.46 -1.47
CA PHE A 162 0.28 5.02 -0.69
C PHE A 162 0.11 6.51 -0.99
N PHE A 163 1.21 7.29 -1.03
CA PHE A 163 1.15 8.72 -1.32
C PHE A 163 0.47 9.03 -2.66
N ILE A 164 0.74 8.23 -3.69
CA ILE A 164 0.11 8.37 -5.01
C ILE A 164 -1.35 7.90 -4.98
N LEU A 165 -1.59 6.70 -4.47
CA LEU A 165 -2.88 6.02 -4.61
C LEU A 165 -3.93 6.51 -3.62
N PHE A 166 -3.55 7.02 -2.46
CA PHE A 166 -4.48 7.56 -1.47
C PHE A 166 -5.33 8.70 -2.04
N GLN A 167 -4.80 9.47 -3.00
CA GLN A 167 -5.52 10.53 -3.69
C GLN A 167 -6.64 10.01 -4.61
N ASN A 168 -6.56 8.75 -5.06
CA ASN A 168 -7.53 8.14 -5.96
C ASN A 168 -8.71 7.56 -5.18
N ARG A 169 -9.75 8.38 -4.99
CA ARG A 169 -10.96 7.98 -4.25
C ARG A 169 -11.71 6.81 -4.89
N GLY A 170 -11.70 6.70 -6.22
CA GLY A 170 -12.32 5.57 -6.92
C GLY A 170 -11.63 4.25 -6.57
N LEU A 171 -10.31 4.27 -6.47
CA LEU A 171 -9.55 3.11 -6.01
C LEU A 171 -9.78 2.83 -4.52
N MET A 172 -9.88 3.85 -3.68
CA MET A 172 -10.25 3.69 -2.26
C MET A 172 -11.63 3.05 -2.09
N LEU A 173 -12.60 3.38 -2.95
CA LEU A 173 -13.90 2.74 -2.97
C LEU A 173 -13.76 1.24 -3.29
N LEU A 174 -13.07 0.87 -4.37
CA LEU A 174 -12.87 -0.54 -4.74
C LEU A 174 -12.19 -1.35 -3.64
N PHE A 175 -11.13 -0.80 -3.05
CA PHE A 175 -10.45 -1.42 -1.92
C PHE A 175 -11.38 -1.61 -0.72
N ASN A 176 -12.14 -0.60 -0.34
CA ASN A 176 -13.03 -0.71 0.82
C ASN A 176 -14.26 -1.59 0.55
N GLU A 177 -14.71 -1.72 -0.69
CA GLU A 177 -15.74 -2.70 -1.08
C GLU A 177 -15.21 -4.13 -0.96
N MET A 178 -13.97 -4.37 -1.41
CA MET A 178 -13.29 -5.66 -1.24
C MET A 178 -13.17 -6.02 0.26
N MET A 179 -12.64 -5.11 1.07
CA MET A 179 -12.51 -5.31 2.52
C MET A 179 -13.85 -5.46 3.24
N ALA A 180 -14.89 -4.79 2.75
CA ALA A 180 -16.24 -4.95 3.30
C ALA A 180 -16.78 -6.37 3.09
N GLY A 181 -16.45 -7.01 1.96
CA GLY A 181 -16.74 -8.41 1.71
C GLY A 181 -16.08 -9.34 2.73
N LEU A 182 -14.81 -9.08 3.05
CA LEU A 182 -14.08 -9.80 4.11
C LEU A 182 -14.80 -9.64 5.46
N ILE A 183 -15.01 -8.41 5.92
CA ILE A 183 -15.65 -8.12 7.22
C ILE A 183 -17.04 -8.76 7.32
N PHE A 184 -17.82 -8.75 6.23
CA PHE A 184 -19.15 -9.38 6.22
C PHE A 184 -19.07 -10.91 6.33
N GLY A 185 -18.02 -11.51 5.78
CA GLY A 185 -17.73 -12.94 5.88
C GLY A 185 -17.39 -13.40 7.31
N LEU A 186 -16.92 -12.51 8.18
CA LEU A 186 -16.56 -12.77 9.58
C LEU A 186 -17.78 -12.91 10.52
N GLY A 187 -18.90 -13.42 9.99
CA GLY A 187 -20.21 -13.34 10.63
C GLY A 187 -20.72 -14.64 11.27
N ALA A 188 -20.84 -14.60 12.60
CA ALA A 188 -21.60 -15.45 13.56
C ALA A 188 -20.88 -16.62 14.24
N ASP A 189 -20.02 -17.38 13.55
CA ASP A 189 -19.40 -18.59 14.15
C ASP A 189 -17.92 -18.41 14.58
N THR A 190 -17.29 -17.27 14.26
CA THR A 190 -15.86 -17.01 14.53
C THR A 190 -15.57 -16.04 15.67
N LEU A 191 -16.59 -15.33 16.18
CA LEU A 191 -16.40 -14.27 17.19
C LEU A 191 -16.37 -14.84 18.63
N GLU A 192 -15.39 -15.68 18.94
CA GLU A 192 -14.99 -15.99 20.31
C GLU A 192 -13.65 -15.30 20.62
N GLY A 193 -13.62 -14.31 21.52
CA GLY A 193 -12.39 -13.65 21.96
C GLY A 193 -12.42 -12.11 21.93
N GLU A 194 -11.24 -11.47 21.92
CA GLU A 194 -11.09 -10.00 22.02
C GLU A 194 -11.72 -9.24 20.84
N CYS A 195 -11.90 -9.89 19.69
CA CYS A 195 -12.52 -9.30 18.49
C CYS A 195 -13.98 -8.86 18.70
N ASP A 196 -14.76 -9.53 19.56
CA ASP A 196 -16.17 -9.15 19.84
C ASP A 196 -16.28 -7.71 20.38
N SER A 197 -15.20 -7.20 20.97
CA SER A 197 -15.14 -5.82 21.45
C SER A 197 -15.26 -4.79 20.31
N PHE A 198 -14.88 -5.12 19.07
CA PHE A 198 -14.90 -4.22 17.91
C PHE A 198 -16.18 -4.30 17.08
N PHE A 199 -16.97 -5.38 17.18
CA PHE A 199 -18.16 -5.60 16.35
C PHE A 199 -19.46 -5.19 17.06
N ALA A 200 -20.29 -4.39 16.40
CA ALA A 200 -21.62 -4.04 16.91
C ALA A 200 -22.61 -5.21 16.72
N LYS A 201 -22.41 -5.97 15.65
CA LYS A 201 -23.10 -7.21 15.29
C LYS A 201 -22.23 -7.93 14.23
N PRO A 202 -22.48 -9.22 13.95
CA PRO A 202 -21.78 -9.94 12.88
C PRO A 202 -21.71 -9.14 11.58
N GLY A 203 -20.51 -8.99 11.02
CA GLY A 203 -20.26 -8.24 9.79
C GLY A 203 -20.34 -6.71 9.88
N VAL A 204 -20.49 -6.12 11.08
CA VAL A 204 -20.59 -4.66 11.27
C VAL A 204 -19.76 -4.18 12.44
N LEU A 205 -18.73 -3.39 12.16
CA LEU A 205 -17.88 -2.76 13.16
C LEU A 205 -18.62 -1.67 13.98
N LYS A 206 -18.26 -1.53 15.25
CA LYS A 206 -18.69 -0.41 16.10
C LYS A 206 -18.14 0.89 15.52
N ARG A 207 -18.98 1.92 15.45
CA ARG A 207 -18.53 3.25 15.00
C ARG A 207 -17.54 3.83 16.00
N ALA A 208 -16.34 4.15 15.53
CA ALA A 208 -15.35 4.89 16.31
C ALA A 208 -15.40 6.39 15.97
N HIS A 209 -15.01 7.23 16.93
CA HIS A 209 -14.81 8.65 16.67
C HIS A 209 -13.63 8.86 15.71
N ILE A 210 -13.86 9.55 14.59
CA ILE A 210 -12.82 9.82 13.57
C ILE A 210 -11.74 10.75 14.17
N PRO A 211 -10.50 10.30 14.36
CA PRO A 211 -9.45 11.11 14.98
C PRO A 211 -9.10 12.35 14.15
N ARG A 212 -8.63 13.41 14.82
CA ARG A 212 -8.21 14.65 14.13
C ARG A 212 -7.16 14.44 13.05
N TRP A 213 -6.27 13.45 13.21
CA TRP A 213 -5.25 13.17 12.20
C TRP A 213 -5.86 12.62 10.91
N VAL A 214 -6.91 11.79 11.01
CA VAL A 214 -7.67 11.24 9.87
C VAL A 214 -8.43 12.37 9.18
N GLN A 215 -9.14 13.19 9.97
CA GLN A 215 -9.86 14.36 9.45
C GLN A 215 -8.91 15.27 8.64
N ARG A 216 -7.73 15.57 9.18
CA ARG A 216 -6.72 16.37 8.47
C ARG A 216 -6.21 15.70 7.20
N ALA A 217 -5.87 14.40 7.25
CA ALA A 217 -5.40 13.68 6.07
C ALA A 217 -6.43 13.71 4.93
N VAL A 218 -7.69 13.42 5.25
CA VAL A 218 -8.81 13.45 4.30
C VAL A 218 -9.09 14.86 3.79
N TYR A 219 -9.05 15.87 4.66
CA TYR A 219 -9.22 17.25 4.27
C TYR A 219 -8.19 17.68 3.22
N PHE A 220 -6.91 17.34 3.40
CA PHE A 220 -5.87 17.68 2.43
C PHE A 220 -5.95 16.83 1.16
N ARG A 221 -6.31 15.54 1.26
CA ARG A 221 -6.60 14.68 0.09
C ARG A 221 -7.70 15.28 -0.78
N ASP A 222 -8.78 15.72 -0.14
CA ASP A 222 -9.99 16.24 -0.79
C ASP A 222 -9.95 17.76 -1.02
N ARG A 223 -8.80 18.41 -0.71
CA ARG A 223 -8.55 19.86 -0.90
C ARG A 223 -9.56 20.78 -0.21
N GLY A 224 -10.16 20.34 0.89
CA GLY A 224 -11.22 21.11 1.56
C GLY A 224 -12.48 21.29 0.70
N LEU A 225 -12.72 20.40 -0.27
CA LEU A 225 -13.90 20.40 -1.12
C LEU A 225 -14.78 19.20 -0.82
N CYS A 226 -16.10 19.38 -0.88
CA CYS A 226 -17.02 18.24 -0.88
C CYS A 226 -16.73 17.36 -2.10
N VAL A 227 -16.38 16.09 -1.90
CA VAL A 227 -15.98 15.22 -3.02
C VAL A 227 -17.10 15.00 -4.03
N ILE A 228 -18.37 15.09 -3.61
CA ILE A 228 -19.53 14.85 -4.46
C ILE A 228 -19.90 16.08 -5.29
N CYS A 229 -20.00 17.26 -4.67
CA CYS A 229 -20.54 18.46 -5.31
C CYS A 229 -19.54 19.60 -5.50
N GLN A 230 -18.29 19.42 -5.06
CA GLN A 230 -17.20 20.40 -5.14
C GLN A 230 -17.48 21.72 -4.39
N ARG A 231 -18.46 21.74 -3.47
CA ARG A 231 -18.69 22.89 -2.59
C ARG A 231 -17.44 23.11 -1.72
N ASP A 232 -17.02 24.37 -1.61
CA ASP A 232 -15.97 24.79 -0.68
C ASP A 232 -16.38 24.52 0.78
N LEU A 233 -15.52 23.77 1.46
CA LEU A 233 -15.56 23.43 2.88
C LEU A 233 -14.27 23.89 3.59
N SER A 234 -13.47 24.74 2.94
CA SER A 234 -12.19 25.17 3.50
C SER A 234 -12.33 26.12 4.68
N GLY A 235 -13.49 26.75 4.84
CA GLY A 235 -13.73 27.79 5.84
C GLY A 235 -13.01 29.12 5.53
N ILE A 236 -12.30 29.21 4.41
CA ILE A 236 -11.56 30.43 3.99
C ILE A 236 -12.50 31.39 3.27
N ILE A 237 -13.29 30.86 2.33
CA ILE A 237 -14.18 31.67 1.48
C ILE A 237 -15.61 31.65 2.04
N ASN A 238 -16.01 30.56 2.68
CA ASN A 238 -17.36 30.36 3.22
C ASN A 238 -17.35 29.79 4.63
N ILE A 239 -17.89 30.56 5.60
CA ILE A 239 -18.00 30.15 7.02
C ILE A 239 -19.28 29.36 7.34
N SER A 240 -20.22 29.26 6.40
CA SER A 240 -21.53 28.62 6.59
C SER A 240 -21.55 27.15 6.16
N SER A 241 -20.56 26.71 5.37
CA SER A 241 -20.46 25.32 4.96
C SER A 241 -19.90 24.48 6.11
N ILE A 242 -20.65 23.48 6.56
CA ILE A 242 -20.21 22.55 7.61
C ILE A 242 -19.55 21.33 6.95
N GLU A 243 -18.30 21.03 7.31
CA GLU A 243 -17.64 19.80 6.90
C GLU A 243 -18.16 18.57 7.64
N HIS A 244 -18.31 17.47 6.91
CA HIS A 244 -18.63 16.15 7.46
C HIS A 244 -17.63 15.14 6.95
N TYR A 245 -17.05 14.37 7.86
CA TYR A 245 -16.22 13.21 7.54
C TYR A 245 -17.09 11.97 7.65
N ASP A 246 -17.30 11.29 6.53
CA ASP A 246 -18.16 10.11 6.44
C ASP A 246 -17.45 8.95 5.76
N HIS A 247 -17.93 7.74 6.00
CA HIS A 247 -17.35 6.54 5.41
C HIS A 247 -17.67 6.46 3.90
N ILE A 248 -16.71 6.06 3.07
CA ILE A 248 -16.91 5.76 1.64
C ILE A 248 -17.84 4.57 1.51
N VAL A 249 -17.48 3.44 2.13
CA VAL A 249 -18.33 2.27 2.35
C VAL A 249 -18.91 2.34 3.76
N PRO A 250 -20.25 2.41 3.94
CA PRO A 250 -20.86 2.49 5.27
C PRO A 250 -20.51 1.28 6.15
N LEU A 251 -20.36 1.50 7.46
CA LEU A 251 -20.17 0.40 8.45
C LEU A 251 -21.28 -0.66 8.35
N ALA A 252 -22.52 -0.24 8.04
CA ALA A 252 -23.66 -1.14 7.87
C ALA A 252 -23.51 -2.13 6.70
N GLN A 253 -22.55 -1.89 5.80
CA GLN A 253 -22.20 -2.75 4.67
C GLN A 253 -20.82 -3.41 4.86
N GLY A 254 -20.26 -3.42 6.07
CA GLY A 254 -18.94 -4.00 6.34
C GLY A 254 -17.77 -3.01 6.19
N GLY A 255 -18.03 -1.72 5.97
CA GLY A 255 -16.98 -0.72 5.83
C GLY A 255 -16.06 -0.62 7.06
N LEU A 256 -14.78 -0.28 6.82
CA LEU A 256 -13.75 -0.17 7.85
C LEU A 256 -13.78 1.18 8.58
N ASN A 257 -13.35 1.19 9.84
CA ASN A 257 -12.95 2.43 10.53
C ASN A 257 -11.49 2.78 10.17
N ASP A 258 -11.21 3.03 8.89
CA ASP A 258 -9.86 3.25 8.37
C ASP A 258 -9.75 4.59 7.63
N VAL A 259 -8.57 5.22 7.59
CA VAL A 259 -8.36 6.49 6.88
C VAL A 259 -8.66 6.40 5.38
N SER A 260 -8.41 5.23 4.77
CA SER A 260 -8.75 4.96 3.37
C SER A 260 -10.26 4.96 3.12
N ASN A 261 -11.06 4.65 4.14
CA ASN A 261 -12.52 4.58 4.05
C ASN A 261 -13.21 5.90 4.42
N ILE A 262 -12.51 7.01 4.64
CA ILE A 262 -13.15 8.29 4.99
C ILE A 262 -13.11 9.27 3.83
N GLN A 263 -14.15 10.08 3.67
CA GLN A 263 -14.25 11.15 2.68
C GLN A 263 -14.89 12.43 3.24
N LEU A 264 -14.55 13.56 2.62
CA LEU A 264 -15.06 14.87 2.99
C LEU A 264 -16.36 15.21 2.22
N LEU A 265 -17.43 15.48 2.96
CA LEU A 265 -18.75 15.83 2.42
C LEU A 265 -19.28 17.13 3.02
N CYS A 266 -20.09 17.85 2.26
CA CYS A 266 -20.93 18.91 2.82
C CYS A 266 -22.15 18.31 3.51
N GLN A 267 -22.81 19.08 4.38
CA GLN A 267 -24.03 18.66 5.08
C GLN A 267 -25.10 18.10 4.15
N ASP A 268 -25.38 18.76 3.02
CA ASP A 268 -26.42 18.33 2.06
C ASP A 268 -26.09 16.96 1.45
N CYS A 269 -24.84 16.75 1.03
CA CYS A 269 -24.41 15.48 0.43
C CYS A 269 -24.37 14.35 1.46
N ASN A 270 -23.90 14.65 2.68
CA ASN A 270 -23.87 13.70 3.79
C ASN A 270 -25.29 13.22 4.16
N LEU A 271 -26.25 14.16 4.29
CA LEU A 271 -27.65 13.85 4.60
C LEU A 271 -28.37 13.07 3.49
N LYS A 272 -27.97 13.25 2.23
CA LYS A 272 -28.49 12.49 1.08
C LYS A 272 -27.94 11.07 1.05
N LYS A 273 -26.63 10.89 1.29
CA LYS A 273 -25.97 9.57 1.28
C LYS A 273 -26.50 8.66 2.40
N ARG A 274 -26.61 9.20 3.62
CA ARG A 274 -26.95 8.43 4.84
C ARG A 274 -26.08 7.17 4.95
N ASN A 275 -26.64 6.06 5.43
CA ASN A 275 -25.96 4.78 5.55
C ASN A 275 -26.22 3.84 4.36
N ASN A 276 -26.74 4.35 3.23
CA ASN A 276 -27.42 3.50 2.27
C ASN A 276 -26.52 2.95 1.17
N ASN A 277 -25.54 3.73 0.69
CA ASN A 277 -24.75 3.35 -0.48
C ASN A 277 -23.25 3.61 -0.26
N ALA A 278 -22.42 2.64 -0.66
CA ALA A 278 -21.02 2.86 -0.96
C ALA A 278 -20.91 3.82 -2.16
N GLN A 279 -20.31 4.99 -1.95
CA GLN A 279 -20.23 6.01 -3.00
C GLN A 279 -19.07 6.97 -2.76
N THR A 280 -18.43 7.36 -3.85
CA THR A 280 -17.55 8.52 -3.92
C THR A 280 -17.64 9.16 -5.31
N SER A 281 -16.71 10.04 -5.65
CA SER A 281 -16.67 10.76 -6.94
C SER A 281 -15.29 10.72 -7.57
N SER A 282 -15.27 10.53 -8.89
CA SER A 282 -14.10 10.68 -9.76
C SER A 282 -13.90 12.12 -10.27
N LEU A 283 -14.68 13.08 -9.78
CA LEU A 283 -14.53 14.49 -10.13
C LEU A 283 -13.45 15.14 -9.26
N TYR A 284 -12.36 15.57 -9.88
CA TYR A 284 -11.26 16.28 -9.23
C TYR A 284 -11.11 17.67 -9.82
N GLU A 285 -10.65 18.61 -8.99
CA GLU A 285 -10.23 19.93 -9.48
C GLU A 285 -8.98 19.79 -10.34
N ALA A 286 -9.07 20.27 -11.58
CA ALA A 286 -7.93 20.33 -12.49
C ALA A 286 -6.85 21.28 -11.95
N TRP A 287 -5.58 20.96 -12.19
CA TRP A 287 -4.45 21.79 -11.74
C TRP A 287 -4.42 23.17 -12.41
N TYR A 288 -4.93 23.25 -13.63
CA TYR A 288 -5.08 24.47 -14.42
C TYR A 288 -6.22 24.27 -15.42
N PRO A 289 -6.92 25.35 -15.83
CA PRO A 289 -7.87 25.27 -16.93
C PRO A 289 -7.13 24.91 -18.22
N MET A 290 -7.66 23.92 -18.96
CA MET A 290 -7.08 23.51 -20.25
C MET A 290 -7.50 24.43 -21.41
N ASN A 291 -8.60 25.18 -21.23
CA ASN A 291 -9.09 26.15 -22.18
C ASN A 291 -9.23 27.50 -21.47
N ASP A 292 -8.90 28.59 -22.16
CA ASP A 292 -9.07 29.98 -21.70
C ASP A 292 -10.55 30.36 -21.54
#